data_AF-A0A5K1C6P1-F1
#
_entry.id   AF-A0A5K1C6P1-F1
#
_cell.length_a   1.000
_cell.length_b   1.000
_cell.length_c   1.000
_cell.angle_alpha   90.00
_cell.angle_beta   90.00
_cell.angle_gamma   90.00
#
_symmetry.space_group_name_H-M   'P 1'
#
loop_
_entity.id
_entity.type
_entity.pdbx_description
1 polymer ?
#
loop_
_entity_poly.entity_id
_entity_poly.type
_entity_poly.pdbx_seq_one_letter_code
_entity_poly.pdbx_strand_id
1 'polypeptide(L)' 'DKWWDKVTYFLQFTEPIWEMIREVDKDGPMLHKVHEMWDIKIEKIQNIIYKHEQKHVALDDSDFFNHVHEVLVKR' A
#
# COMPACT_ATOMS: atom_id res chain seq x y z
N ASP A 1 -17.15 -16.00 7.69
CA ASP A 1 -17.07 -16.77 6.43
C ASP A 1 -15.71 -16.44 5.82
N LYS A 2 -14.82 -17.43 5.70
CA LYS A 2 -13.37 -17.21 5.43
C LYS A 2 -13.07 -16.59 4.06
N TRP A 3 -14.04 -16.61 3.15
CA TRP A 3 -13.89 -16.03 1.82
C TRP A 3 -13.95 -14.50 1.85
N TRP A 4 -14.93 -13.94 2.57
CA TRP A 4 -15.10 -12.48 2.70
C TRP A 4 -13.93 -11.80 3.41
N ASP A 5 -13.26 -12.50 4.33
CA ASP A 5 -12.06 -12.00 5.00
C ASP A 5 -10.92 -11.74 4.01
N LYS A 6 -10.76 -12.63 3.01
CA LYS A 6 -9.75 -12.47 1.94
C LYS A 6 -10.08 -11.31 1.01
N VAL A 7 -11.35 -11.16 0.64
CA VAL A 7 -11.82 -10.05 -0.20
C VAL A 7 -11.63 -8.72 0.53
N THR A 8 -11.97 -8.68 1.83
CA THR A 8 -11.80 -7.49 2.66
C THR A 8 -10.32 -7.11 2.77
N TYR A 9 -9.44 -8.08 3.01
CA TYR A 9 -8.00 -7.84 3.04
C TYR A 9 -7.48 -7.29 1.70
N PHE A 10 -7.89 -7.91 0.58
CA PHE A 10 -7.50 -7.44 -0.74
C PHE A 10 -7.91 -5.98 -0.99
N LEU A 11 -9.15 -5.62 -0.65
CA LEU A 11 -9.62 -4.24 -0.77
C LEU A 11 -8.84 -3.29 0.14
N GLN A 12 -8.53 -3.69 1.37
CA GLN A 12 -7.80 -2.85 2.32
C GLN A 12 -6.42 -2.46 1.80
N PHE A 13 -5.60 -3.40 1.31
CA PHE A 13 -4.24 -3.03 0.87
C PHE A 13 -4.22 -2.38 -0.52
N THR A 14 -5.24 -2.58 -1.36
CA THR A 14 -5.34 -1.93 -2.67
C THR A 14 -5.95 -0.52 -2.62
N GLU A 15 -6.72 -0.21 -1.58
CA GLU A 15 -7.32 1.12 -1.38
C GLU A 15 -6.29 2.26 -1.41
N PRO A 16 -5.14 2.19 -0.70
CA PRO A 16 -4.11 3.23 -0.79
C PRO A 16 -3.56 3.45 -2.21
N ILE A 17 -3.51 2.41 -3.05
CA ILE A 17 -3.06 2.51 -4.45
C ILE A 17 -4.11 3.28 -5.26
N TRP A 18 -5.39 2.92 -5.08
CA TRP A 18 -6.49 3.61 -5.75
C TRP A 18 -6.58 5.09 -5.35
N GLU A 19 -6.40 5.40 -4.07
CA GLU A 19 -6.34 6.78 -3.58
C GLU A 19 -5.21 7.57 -4.26
N MET A 20 -4.04 6.97 -4.49
CA MET A 20 -2.93 7.65 -5.19
C MET A 20 -3.31 8.03 -6.62
N ILE A 21 -3.85 7.08 -7.38
CA ILE A 21 -4.21 7.31 -8.78
C ILE A 21 -5.17 8.50 -8.88
N ARG A 22 -6.16 8.56 -7.97
CA ARG A 22 -7.12 9.66 -7.90
C ARG A 22 -6.50 11.00 -7.54
N GLU A 23 -5.51 11.02 -6.66
CA GLU A 23 -4.84 12.25 -6.24
C GLU A 23 -3.91 12.79 -7.33
N VAL A 24 -3.22 11.92 -8.07
CA VAL A 24 -2.36 12.28 -9.21
C VAL A 24 -3.18 12.85 -10.38
N ASP A 25 -4.40 12.36 -10.56
CA ASP A 25 -5.32 12.79 -11.63
C ASP A 25 -5.87 14.22 -11.46
N LYS A 26 -5.66 14.87 -10.30
CA LYS A 26 -6.10 16.27 -10.13
C LYS A 26 -5.14 17.20 -10.88
N ASP A 27 -5.67 18.04 -11.77
CA ASP A 27 -4.96 18.97 -12.67
C ASP A 27 -4.15 20.09 -11.95
N GLY A 28 -3.12 19.73 -11.18
CA GLY A 28 -2.25 20.68 -10.47
C GLY A 28 -0.77 20.29 -10.49
N PRO A 29 0.16 21.26 -10.36
CA PRO A 29 1.58 20.99 -10.24
C PRO A 29 1.87 20.31 -8.89
N MET A 30 1.93 18.98 -8.89
CA MET A 30 1.96 18.19 -7.67
C MET A 30 3.13 17.20 -7.59
N LEU A 31 4.12 17.25 -8.48
CA LEU A 31 5.17 16.19 -8.52
C LEU A 31 5.80 15.92 -7.15
N HIS A 32 6.22 16.96 -6.40
CA HIS A 32 6.78 16.79 -5.05
C HIS A 32 5.76 16.23 -4.04
N LYS A 33 4.49 16.63 -4.16
CA LYS A 33 3.39 16.13 -3.33
C LYS A 33 3.07 14.68 -3.66
N VAL A 34 3.14 14.29 -4.93
CA VAL A 34 2.91 12.93 -5.38
C VAL A 34 3.94 11.98 -4.78
N HIS A 35 5.20 12.38 -4.71
CA HIS A 35 6.25 11.58 -4.06
C HIS A 35 6.00 11.40 -2.56
N GLU A 36 5.72 12.49 -1.83
CA GLU A 36 5.41 12.41 -0.40
C GLU A 36 4.14 11.58 -0.12
N MET A 37 3.10 11.76 -0.94
CA MET A 37 1.87 10.98 -0.84
C MET A 37 2.13 9.50 -1.14
N TRP A 38 2.97 9.20 -2.13
CA TRP A 38 3.34 7.83 -2.47
C TRP A 38 3.98 7.10 -1.31
N ASP A 39 4.95 7.73 -0.65
CA ASP A 39 5.64 7.15 0.50
C ASP A 39 4.66 6.88 1.67
N ILE A 40 3.74 7.82 1.94
CA ILE A 40 2.70 7.64 2.96
C ILE A 40 1.77 6.47 2.63
N LYS A 41 1.41 6.26 1.36
CA LYS A 41 0.54 5.14 0.96
C LYS A 41 1.27 3.81 1.00
N ILE A 42 2.55 3.76 0.62
CA ILE A 42 3.40 2.58 0.80
C ILE A 42 3.45 2.19 2.27
N GLU A 43 3.66 3.15 3.18
CA GLU A 43 3.66 2.90 4.62
C GLU A 43 2.32 2.32 5.11
N LYS A 44 1.19 2.84 4.61
CA LYS A 44 -0.13 2.28 4.92
C LYS A 44 -0.29 0.85 4.41
N ILE A 45 0.15 0.56 3.19
CA ILE A 45 0.11 -0.78 2.59
C ILE A 45 0.94 -1.75 3.43
N GLN A 46 2.15 -1.33 3.86
CA GLN A 46 3.00 -2.10 4.76
C GLN A 46 2.26 -2.46 6.05
N ASN A 47 1.68 -1.47 6.73
CA ASN A 47 0.96 -1.68 7.98
C ASN A 47 -0.22 -2.66 7.82
N ILE A 48 -0.96 -2.59 6.71
CA ILE A 48 -2.09 -3.49 6.44
C ILE A 48 -1.60 -4.93 6.22
N ILE A 49 -0.55 -5.11 5.41
CA ILE A 49 0.04 -6.42 5.12
C ILE A 49 0.61 -7.04 6.38
N TYR A 50 1.43 -6.31 7.13
CA TYR A 50 2.05 -6.79 8.37
C TYR A 50 1.02 -7.17 9.43
N LYS A 51 -0.05 -6.37 9.57
CA LYS A 51 -1.16 -6.70 10.45
C LYS A 51 -1.86 -7.99 10.03
N HIS A 52 -2.05 -8.21 8.73
CA HIS A 52 -2.67 -9.44 8.21
C HIS A 52 -1.77 -10.66 8.42
N GLU A 53 -0.46 -10.51 8.25
CA GLU A 53 0.54 -11.57 8.49
C GLU A 53 0.86 -11.79 9.97
N GLN A 54 0.32 -10.95 10.88
CA GLN A 54 0.63 -10.95 12.31
C GLN A 54 2.12 -10.72 12.60
N LYS A 55 2.74 -9.84 11.80
CA LYS A 55 4.16 -9.49 11.87
C LYS A 55 4.35 -8.08 12.41
N HIS A 56 5.49 -7.85 13.05
CA HIS A 56 5.91 -6.54 13.51
C HIS A 56 6.75 -5.82 12.45
N VAL A 57 6.31 -4.62 12.05
CA VAL A 57 6.91 -3.83 10.95
C VAL A 57 8.42 -3.59 11.13
N ALA A 58 8.90 -3.43 12.36
CA ALA A 58 10.32 -3.14 12.62
C ALA A 58 11.20 -4.38 12.91
N LEU A 59 10.60 -5.57 13.09
CA LEU A 59 11.32 -6.76 13.55
C LEU A 59 11.25 -7.93 12.58
N ASP A 60 10.17 -8.00 11.81
CA ASP A 60 9.88 -9.11 10.92
C ASP A 60 10.02 -8.70 9.46
N ASP A 61 10.38 -9.66 8.61
CA ASP A 61 10.38 -9.51 7.17
C ASP A 61 9.09 -10.09 6.54
N SER A 62 8.68 -9.54 5.39
CA SER A 62 7.50 -9.99 4.67
C SER A 62 7.78 -10.12 3.18
N ASP A 63 7.92 -11.37 2.71
CA ASP A 63 8.10 -11.68 1.28
C ASP A 63 7.00 -11.06 0.42
N PHE A 64 5.76 -11.08 0.91
CA PHE A 64 4.63 -10.50 0.19
C PHE A 64 4.75 -8.98 0.12
N PHE A 65 5.04 -8.31 1.24
CA PHE A 65 5.29 -6.85 1.21
C PHE A 65 6.47 -6.51 0.32
N ASN A 66 7.58 -7.25 0.39
CA ASN A 66 8.75 -7.02 -0.45
C ASN A 66 8.40 -7.08 -1.94
N HIS A 67 7.60 -8.06 -2.35
CA HIS A 67 7.13 -8.16 -3.73
C HIS A 67 6.18 -7.03 -4.11
N VAL A 68 5.24 -6.65 -3.24
CA VAL A 68 4.34 -5.52 -3.47
C VAL A 68 5.13 -4.22 -3.57
N HIS A 69 6.06 -3.99 -2.66
CA HIS A 69 6.94 -2.81 -2.64
C HIS A 69 7.80 -2.74 -3.90
N GLU A 70 8.34 -3.88 -4.35
CA GLU A 70 9.07 -3.95 -5.61
C GLU A 70 8.21 -3.51 -6.79
N VAL A 71 6.94 -3.96 -6.88
CA VAL A 71 6.00 -3.53 -7.92
C VAL A 71 5.66 -2.04 -7.82
N LEU A 72 5.51 -1.51 -6.60
CA LEU A 72 5.18 -0.10 -6.37
C LEU A 72 6.37 0.82 -6.68
N VAL A 73 7.60 0.40 -6.40
CA VAL A 73 8.80 1.22 -6.59
C VAL A 73 9.41 1.05 -7.98
N LYS A 74 9.25 -0.12 -8.62
CA LYS A 74 9.64 -0.32 -10.02
C LYS A 74 8.71 0.49 -10.93
N ARG A 75 9.12 1.73 -11.20
CA ARG A 75 8.64 2.56 -12.31
C ARG A 75 9.00 1.95 -13.66
#